data_AF-U1MZ01-F1
#
_entry.id   AF-U1MZ01-F1
#
_cell.length_a   1.000
_cell.length_b   1.000
_cell.length_c   1.000
_cell.angle_alpha   90.00
_cell.angle_beta   90.00
_cell.angle_gamma   90.00
#
_symmetry.space_group_name_H-M   'P 1'
#
loop_
_entity.id
_entity.type
_entity.pdbx_description
1 polymer ?
#
loop_
_entity_poly.entity_id
_entity_poly.type
_entity_poly.pdbx_seq_one_letter_code
_entity_poly.pdbx_strand_id
1 'polypeptide(L)'
;MTIEVTRTYVGSIQNNRQVCDGLDSLGDSASKIWNVARWTVDRIWNQTGEIPDEGSIRSYMKNQSCWKDLNAQSSQTVIEELSDAFQSWFDLRQKTTRRIRPATANTGMNDHVPR
;
A
#
# COMPACT_ATOMS: atom_id res chain seq x y z
N MET A 1 3.02 14.93 -20.17
CA MET A 1 1.76 14.30 -19.73
C MET A 1 1.56 14.67 -18.28
N THR A 2 0.59 15.54 -18.01
CA THR A 2 0.33 16.10 -16.68
C THR A 2 -0.69 15.21 -15.99
N ILE A 3 -0.34 14.59 -14.85
CA ILE A 3 -1.32 13.91 -14.00
C ILE A 3 -2.07 14.97 -13.20
N GLU A 4 -3.22 15.41 -13.69
CA GLU A 4 -4.18 16.12 -12.86
C GLU A 4 -4.83 15.11 -11.90
N VAL A 5 -4.35 15.07 -10.66
CA VAL A 5 -5.05 14.40 -9.56
C VAL A 5 -5.63 15.49 -8.69
N THR A 6 -6.89 15.85 -8.96
CA THR A 6 -7.71 16.58 -8.00
C THR A 6 -8.80 15.63 -7.54
N ARG A 7 -9.00 15.52 -6.22
CA ARG A 7 -10.32 15.69 -5.59
C ARG A 7 -10.27 15.34 -4.10
N THR A 8 -9.72 16.26 -3.32
CA THR A 8 -10.16 16.37 -1.92
C THR A 8 -11.56 16.96 -1.93
N TYR A 9 -12.58 16.12 -1.81
CA TYR A 9 -13.96 16.57 -1.60
C TYR A 9 -14.16 16.85 -0.11
N VAL A 10 -14.43 18.11 0.23
CA VAL A 10 -14.77 18.51 1.60
C VAL A 10 -16.28 18.58 1.71
N GLY A 11 -16.87 17.62 2.43
CA GLY A 11 -18.28 17.60 2.78
C GLY A 11 -18.49 17.94 4.25
N SER A 12 -19.61 18.59 4.60
CA SER A 12 -20.02 18.80 5.99
C SER A 12 -21.16 17.85 6.36
N ILE A 13 -21.05 17.18 7.50
CA ILE A 13 -22.09 16.30 8.02
C ILE A 13 -23.01 17.12 8.92
N GLN A 14 -24.21 17.41 8.45
CA GLN A 14 -25.19 18.23 9.17
C GLN A 14 -25.79 17.52 10.39
N ASN A 15 -25.86 16.19 10.37
CA ASN A 15 -26.42 15.35 11.42
C ASN A 15 -25.35 14.58 12.22
N ASN A 16 -24.16 15.17 12.43
CA ASN A 16 -23.01 14.49 13.03
C ASN A 16 -23.34 13.73 14.33
N ARG A 17 -24.11 14.34 15.24
CA ARG A 17 -24.53 13.72 16.51
C ARG A 17 -25.31 12.40 16.36
N GLN A 18 -25.94 12.17 15.21
CA GLN A 18 -26.70 10.94 14.96
C GLN A 18 -25.86 9.85 14.29
N VAL A 19 -24.71 10.21 13.70
CA VAL A 19 -23.89 9.30 12.89
C VAL A 19 -22.49 9.09 13.44
N CYS A 20 -22.03 9.88 14.41
CA CYS A 20 -20.66 9.83 14.95
C CYS A 20 -20.29 8.42 15.42
N ASP A 21 -21.12 7.79 16.26
CA ASP A 21 -20.82 6.47 16.81
C ASP A 21 -20.72 5.40 15.72
N GLY A 22 -21.55 5.51 14.67
CA GLY A 22 -21.50 4.64 13.51
C GLY A 22 -20.24 4.87 12.68
N LEU A 23 -19.83 6.12 12.47
CA LEU A 23 -18.60 6.47 11.77
C LEU A 23 -17.35 6.03 12.53
N ASP A 24 -17.34 6.18 13.84
CA ASP A 24 -16.26 5.72 14.71
C ASP A 24 -16.13 4.19 14.65
N SER A 25 -17.26 3.48 14.75
CA SER A 25 -17.28 2.01 14.59
C SER A 25 -16.79 1.55 13.21
N LEU A 26 -17.12 2.28 12.14
CA LEU A 26 -16.60 2.00 10.80
C LEU A 26 -15.09 2.25 10.72
N GLY A 27 -14.62 3.36 11.30
CA GLY A 27 -13.21 3.72 11.37
C GLY A 27 -12.37 2.69 12.13
N ASP A 28 -12.88 2.21 13.27
CA ASP A 28 -12.24 1.16 14.06
C ASP A 28 -12.14 -0.16 13.28
N SER A 29 -13.21 -0.54 12.59
CA SER A 29 -13.27 -1.77 11.80
C SER A 29 -12.31 -1.71 10.60
N ALA A 30 -12.31 -0.60 9.87
CA ALA A 30 -11.37 -0.37 8.77
C ALA A 30 -9.91 -0.38 9.26
N SER A 31 -9.62 0.24 10.41
CA SER A 31 -8.28 0.26 11.01
C SER A 31 -7.80 -1.14 11.40
N LYS A 32 -8.68 -2.00 11.93
CA LYS A 32 -8.36 -3.41 12.21
C LYS A 32 -8.03 -4.18 10.93
N ILE A 33 -8.85 -4.02 9.88
CA ILE A 33 -8.62 -4.66 8.58
C ILE A 33 -7.26 -4.22 8.02
N TRP A 34 -6.98 -2.92 8.02
CA TRP A 34 -5.71 -2.37 7.55
C TRP A 34 -4.51 -2.95 8.32
N ASN A 35 -4.58 -2.99 9.65
CA ASN A 35 -3.48 -3.47 10.47
C ASN A 35 -3.19 -4.96 10.27
N VAL A 36 -4.23 -5.81 10.20
CA VAL A 36 -4.06 -7.26 9.97
C VAL A 36 -3.52 -7.52 8.56
N ALA A 37 -4.05 -6.82 7.55
CA ALA A 37 -3.57 -6.95 6.17
C ALA A 37 -2.10 -6.50 6.05
N ARG A 38 -1.74 -5.34 6.60
CA ARG A 38 -0.37 -4.83 6.63
C ARG A 38 0.60 -5.81 7.29
N TRP A 39 0.23 -6.35 8.45
CA TRP A 39 1.06 -7.33 9.15
C TRP A 39 1.23 -8.62 8.34
N THR A 40 0.20 -9.02 7.59
CA THR A 40 0.25 -10.20 6.72
C THR A 40 1.20 -9.98 5.55
N VAL A 41 1.14 -8.80 4.91
CA VAL A 41 2.06 -8.41 3.83
C VAL A 41 3.51 -8.43 4.32
N ASP A 42 3.78 -7.83 5.48
CA ASP A 42 5.14 -7.80 6.06
C ASP A 42 5.67 -9.22 6.33
N ARG A 43 4.83 -10.10 6.87
CA ARG A 43 5.19 -11.50 7.10
C ARG A 43 5.52 -12.24 5.81
N ILE A 44 4.67 -12.12 4.78
CA ILE A 44 4.89 -12.80 3.50
C ILE A 44 6.19 -12.29 2.89
N TRP A 45 6.39 -10.97 2.86
CA TRP A 45 7.63 -10.36 2.39
C TRP A 45 8.87 -10.88 3.13
N ASN A 46 8.82 -10.96 4.46
CA ASN A 46 9.95 -11.47 5.25
C ASN A 46 10.27 -12.94 4.96
N GLN A 47 9.30 -13.70 4.45
CA GLN A 47 9.47 -15.12 4.11
C GLN A 47 9.88 -15.34 2.65
N THR A 48 9.32 -14.58 1.70
CA THR A 48 9.49 -14.82 0.26
C THR A 48 10.37 -13.80 -0.43
N GLY A 49 10.55 -12.61 0.16
CA GLY A 49 11.16 -11.46 -0.49
C GLY A 49 10.25 -10.77 -1.53
N GLU A 50 8.98 -11.19 -1.62
CA GLU A 50 8.01 -10.69 -2.61
C GLU A 50 6.79 -10.07 -1.91
N ILE A 51 6.21 -9.04 -2.53
CA ILE A 51 4.94 -8.47 -2.06
C ILE A 51 3.79 -9.32 -2.61
N PRO A 52 2.89 -9.83 -1.77
CA PRO A 52 1.71 -10.54 -2.23
C PRO A 52 0.80 -9.61 -3.05
N ASP A 53 0.17 -10.17 -4.07
CA ASP A 53 -0.84 -9.47 -4.86
C ASP A 53 -2.15 -9.27 -4.06
N GLU A 54 -2.98 -8.37 -4.56
CA GLU A 54 -4.27 -8.01 -3.95
C GLU A 54 -5.17 -9.23 -3.72
N GLY A 55 -5.20 -10.18 -4.67
CA GLY A 55 -6.01 -11.39 -4.59
C GLY A 55 -5.58 -12.33 -3.47
N SER A 56 -4.27 -12.46 -3.25
CA SER A 56 -3.70 -13.23 -2.14
C SER A 56 -4.04 -12.62 -0.78
N ILE A 57 -3.87 -11.30 -0.64
CA ILE A 57 -4.21 -10.58 0.60
C ILE A 57 -5.72 -10.68 0.87
N ARG A 58 -6.55 -10.43 -0.15
CA ARG A 58 -8.01 -10.52 -0.07
C ARG A 58 -8.48 -11.91 0.36
N SER A 59 -7.90 -12.97 -0.21
CA SER A 59 -8.26 -14.36 0.14
C SER A 59 -7.92 -14.71 1.59
N TYR A 60 -6.78 -14.24 2.09
CA TYR A 60 -6.42 -14.38 3.49
C TYR A 60 -7.38 -13.60 4.41
N MET A 61 -7.66 -12.35 4.06
CA MET A 61 -8.46 -11.44 4.88
C MET A 61 -9.90 -11.90 5.03
N LYS A 62 -10.51 -12.52 4.01
CA LYS A 62 -11.86 -13.11 4.09
C LYS A 62 -12.04 -14.14 5.22
N ASN A 63 -10.95 -14.77 5.66
CA ASN A 63 -10.97 -15.76 6.74
C ASN A 63 -10.72 -15.14 8.13
N GLN A 64 -10.43 -13.84 8.21
CA GLN A 64 -10.19 -13.14 9.47
C GLN A 64 -11.51 -12.69 10.09
N SER A 65 -11.57 -12.70 11.43
CA SER A 65 -12.77 -12.26 12.16
C SER A 65 -13.14 -10.81 11.87
N CYS A 66 -12.14 -9.93 11.76
CA CYS A 66 -12.32 -8.49 11.48
C CYS A 66 -12.92 -8.18 10.11
N TRP A 67 -12.93 -9.14 9.17
CA TRP A 67 -13.54 -8.96 7.85
C TRP A 67 -15.05 -8.74 7.92
N LYS A 68 -15.71 -9.32 8.95
CA LYS A 68 -17.16 -9.23 9.17
C LYS A 68 -17.58 -7.97 9.93
N ASP A 69 -16.62 -7.27 10.53
CA ASP A 69 -16.89 -6.06 11.34
C ASP A 69 -17.25 -4.86 10.45
N LEU A 70 -16.87 -4.91 9.17
CA LEU A 70 -17.20 -3.92 8.17
C LEU A 70 -17.96 -4.59 7.01
N ASN A 71 -18.87 -3.84 6.36
CA ASN A 71 -19.59 -4.38 5.22
C ASN A 71 -18.61 -4.85 4.13
N ALA A 72 -18.94 -5.93 3.43
CA ALA A 72 -18.01 -6.59 2.51
C ALA A 72 -17.47 -5.66 1.40
N GLN A 73 -18.25 -4.67 0.94
CA GLN A 73 -17.82 -3.72 -0.07
C GLN A 73 -16.77 -2.76 0.49
N SER A 74 -17.01 -2.19 1.67
CA SER A 74 -16.04 -1.31 2.33
C SER A 74 -14.79 -2.06 2.77
N SER A 75 -14.90 -3.31 3.22
CA SER A 75 -13.74 -4.17 3.51
C SER A 75 -12.91 -4.43 2.26
N GLN A 76 -13.55 -4.63 1.10
CA GLN A 76 -12.86 -4.80 -0.17
C GLN A 76 -12.10 -3.53 -0.58
N THR A 77 -12.73 -2.36 -0.49
CA THR A 77 -12.08 -1.08 -0.83
C THR A 77 -10.85 -0.81 0.04
N VAL A 78 -10.90 -1.12 1.34
CA VAL A 78 -9.73 -0.98 2.23
C VAL A 78 -8.54 -1.84 1.76
N ILE A 79 -8.80 -3.06 1.26
CA ILE A 79 -7.74 -3.94 0.75
C ILE A 79 -7.21 -3.48 -0.61
N GLU A 80 -8.08 -2.98 -1.50
CA GLU A 80 -7.69 -2.42 -2.80
C GLU A 80 -6.75 -1.21 -2.59
N GLU A 81 -7.16 -0.24 -1.77
CA GLU A 81 -6.34 0.94 -1.41
C GLU A 81 -5.02 0.55 -0.72
N LEU A 82 -5.05 -0.46 0.16
CA LEU A 82 -3.85 -0.98 0.81
C LEU A 82 -2.89 -1.58 -0.22
N SER A 83 -3.39 -2.44 -1.11
CA SER A 83 -2.59 -3.08 -2.15
C SER A 83 -1.94 -2.03 -3.06
N ASP A 84 -2.71 -1.06 -3.52
CA ASP A 84 -2.22 0.03 -4.38
C ASP A 84 -1.16 0.89 -3.67
N ALA A 85 -1.36 1.20 -2.39
CA ALA A 85 -0.39 1.93 -1.59
C ALA A 85 0.93 1.15 -1.43
N PHE A 86 0.86 -0.17 -1.19
CA PHE A 86 2.04 -1.03 -1.07
C PHE A 86 2.78 -1.20 -2.39
N GLN A 87 2.08 -1.45 -3.49
CA GLN A 87 2.69 -1.58 -4.82
C GLN A 87 3.37 -0.26 -5.23
N SER A 88 2.71 0.88 -5.01
CA SER A 88 3.29 2.20 -5.28
C SER A 88 4.57 2.47 -4.48
N TRP A 89 4.58 2.13 -3.19
CA TRP A 89 5.75 2.25 -2.33
C TRP A 89 6.90 1.35 -2.77
N PHE A 90 6.60 0.12 -3.18
CA PHE A 90 7.60 -0.85 -3.63
C PHE A 90 8.22 -0.45 -4.96
N ASP A 91 7.41 -0.03 -5.92
CA ASP A 91 7.88 0.51 -7.19
C ASP A 91 8.83 1.68 -7.00
N LEU A 92 8.54 2.58 -6.05
CA LEU A 92 9.41 3.69 -5.70
C LEU A 92 10.77 3.21 -5.15
N ARG A 93 10.76 2.19 -4.29
CA ARG A 93 12.00 1.59 -3.74
C ARG A 93 12.81 0.89 -4.80
N GLN A 94 12.19 0.09 -5.68
CA GLN A 94 12.88 -0.55 -6.79
C GLN A 94 13.51 0.47 -7.74
N LYS A 95 12.77 1.53 -8.10
CA LYS A 95 13.30 2.63 -8.92
C LYS A 95 14.47 3.32 -8.23
N THR A 96 14.39 3.58 -6.92
CA THR A 96 15.47 4.19 -6.14
C THR A 96 16.70 3.29 -6.08
N THR A 97 16.55 2.00 -5.76
CA THR A 97 17.65 1.02 -5.80
C THR A 97 18.27 0.92 -7.20
N ARG A 98 17.47 0.97 -8.27
CA ARG A 98 17.97 1.01 -9.65
C ARG A 98 18.73 2.30 -9.97
N ARG A 99 18.31 3.45 -9.43
CA ARG A 99 19.03 4.73 -9.58
C ARG A 99 20.33 4.78 -8.77
N ILE A 100 20.40 4.06 -7.64
CA ILE A 100 21.58 3.98 -6.77
C ILE A 100 22.56 2.89 -7.25
N ARG A 101 22.09 1.86 -7.97
CA ARG A 101 22.98 0.94 -8.72
C ARG A 101 23.85 1.77 -9.66
N PRO A 102 25.18 1.72 -9.50
CA PRO A 102 25.96 2.89 -9.81
C PRO A 102 26.22 3.03 -11.30
N ALA A 103 26.19 4.27 -11.78
CA ALA A 103 26.80 4.70 -13.03
C ALA A 103 28.32 4.46 -13.08
N THR A 104 28.92 3.80 -12.07
CA THR A 104 30.34 3.45 -11.99
C THR A 104 30.68 2.09 -12.60
N ALA A 105 29.73 1.37 -13.22
CA ALA A 105 30.06 0.14 -13.95
C ALA A 105 30.75 0.39 -15.31
N ASN A 106 30.84 1.63 -15.79
CA ASN A 106 31.40 1.97 -17.12
C ASN A 106 32.51 3.03 -17.07
N THR A 107 33.44 2.97 -16.11
CA THR A 107 34.68 3.78 -16.19
C THR A 107 35.88 3.01 -15.63
N GLY A 108 36.49 2.22 -16.50
CA GLY A 108 37.75 1.50 -16.32
C GLY A 108 37.84 0.49 -17.47
N MET A 109 38.79 0.50 -18.41
CA MET A 109 40.11 1.09 -18.46
C MET A 109 40.29 1.83 -19.79
N ASN A 110 40.86 3.03 -19.74
CA ASN A 110 41.78 3.45 -20.80
C ASN A 110 42.81 4.42 -20.19
N ASP A 111 43.57 3.91 -19.20
CA ASP A 111 44.81 4.54 -18.80
C ASP A 111 45.85 4.19 -19.85
N HIS A 112 45.89 5.01 -20.89
CA HIS A 112 47.01 5.07 -21.81
C HIS A 112 47.81 6.35 -21.53
N VAL A 113 49.11 6.28 -21.83
CA VAL A 113 50.07 7.38 -22.07
C VAL A 113 50.96 7.76 -20.84
N PRO A 114 52.28 8.06 -20.96
CA PRO A 114 53.29 7.76 -22.00
C PRO A 114 54.72 7.36 -21.51
N ARG A 115 55.55 6.99 -22.51
CA ARG A 115 57.03 6.92 -22.63
C ARG A 115 57.68 5.55 -22.45
#